data_AF-A0A7C1NZD6-F1
#
_entry.id   AF-A0A7C1NZD6-F1
#
_cell.length_a   1.000
_cell.length_b   1.000
_cell.length_c   1.000
_cell.angle_alpha   90.00
_cell.angle_beta   90.00
_cell.angle_gamma   90.00
#
_symmetry.space_group_name_H-M   'P 1'
#
loop_
_entity.id
_entity.type
_entity.pdbx_description
1 polymer ?
#
loop_
_entity_poly.entity_id
_entity_poly.type
_entity_poly.pdbx_seq_one_letter_code
_entity_poly.pdbx_strand_id
1 'polypeptide(L)' 'DSRAGAGGYRGLGWEDDRVAILRDIETTPFFQAVRGDLVVSLYNQKEIWPIFGYEGESYSKGGYIERGFDDITWL' A
#
# COMPACT_ATOMS: atom_id res chain seq x y z
N ASP A 1 3.56 17.90 -13.15
CA ASP A 1 4.22 16.59 -13.24
C ASP A 1 4.41 16.27 -14.70
N SER A 2 5.64 16.39 -15.21
CA SER A 2 5.96 16.14 -16.62
C SER A 2 5.98 14.65 -16.99
N ARG A 3 5.96 13.75 -16.00
CA ARG A 3 6.05 12.31 -16.22
C ARG A 3 4.75 11.71 -16.75
N ALA A 4 3.61 12.33 -16.46
CA ALA A 4 2.29 11.76 -16.72
C ALA A 4 1.55 12.34 -17.95
N GLY A 5 2.24 13.09 -18.83
CA GLY A 5 1.67 13.61 -20.07
C GLY A 5 0.48 14.57 -19.91
N ALA A 6 -0.24 14.82 -21.01
CA ALA A 6 -1.44 15.67 -21.02
C ALA A 6 -2.60 14.95 -20.31
N GLY A 7 -2.91 15.33 -19.07
CA GLY A 7 -3.91 14.68 -18.22
C GLY A 7 -3.37 14.31 -16.83
N GLY A 8 -2.05 14.35 -16.65
CA GLY A 8 -1.42 14.03 -15.38
C GLY A 8 -1.61 12.57 -14.97
N TYR A 9 -1.21 12.23 -13.75
CA TYR A 9 -1.22 10.84 -13.26
C TYR A 9 -2.60 10.15 -13.39
N ARG A 10 -3.68 10.91 -13.20
CA ARG A 10 -5.06 10.42 -13.30
C ARG A 10 -5.54 10.22 -14.75
N GLY A 11 -4.89 10.85 -15.72
CA GLY A 11 -5.21 10.71 -17.14
C GLY A 11 -4.56 9.51 -17.82
N LEU A 12 -3.69 8.79 -17.12
CA LEU A 12 -3.05 7.57 -17.64
C LEU A 12 -4.05 6.41 -17.68
N GLY A 13 -4.21 5.81 -18.86
CA GLY A 13 -5.14 4.70 -19.07
C GLY A 13 -4.68 3.42 -18.38
N TRP A 14 -3.48 2.96 -18.70
CA TRP A 14 -2.95 1.69 -18.18
C TRP A 14 -2.38 1.83 -16.77
N GLU A 15 -2.50 0.75 -15.99
CA GLU A 15 -1.95 0.69 -14.63
C GLU A 15 -0.43 0.70 -14.61
N ASP A 16 0.21 -0.02 -15.53
CA ASP A 16 1.67 -0.12 -15.61
C ASP A 16 2.34 1.25 -15.80
N ASP A 17 1.73 2.15 -16.57
CA ASP A 17 2.20 3.53 -16.76
C ASP A 17 2.18 4.31 -15.44
N ARG A 18 1.12 4.14 -14.65
CA ARG A 18 1.01 4.76 -13.33
C ARG A 18 2.04 4.20 -12.36
N VAL A 19 2.21 2.87 -12.36
CA VAL A 19 3.20 2.18 -11.52
C VAL A 19 4.62 2.63 -11.86
N ALA A 20 4.96 2.80 -13.14
CA ALA A 20 6.26 3.30 -13.57
C ALA A 20 6.57 4.68 -12.97
N ILE A 21 5.61 5.60 -12.99
CA ILE A 21 5.78 6.94 -12.40
C ILE A 21 5.96 6.86 -10.87
N LEU A 22 5.22 5.98 -10.20
CA LEU A 22 5.39 5.79 -8.75
C LEU A 22 6.77 5.22 -8.42
N ARG A 23 7.28 4.27 -9.20
CA ARG A 23 8.64 3.72 -9.05
C ARG A 23 9.70 4.79 -9.24
N ASP A 24 9.54 5.68 -10.22
CA ASP A 24 10.47 6.79 -10.47
C ASP A 24 10.61 7.74 -9.27
N ILE A 25 9.55 7.89 -8.46
CA ILE A 25 9.55 8.77 -7.29
C ILE A 25 9.72 8.01 -5.97
N GLU A 26 9.84 6.68 -5.99
CA GLU A 26 9.77 5.83 -4.79
C GLU A 26 10.81 6.25 -3.74
N THR A 27 12.01 6.63 -4.16
CA THR A 27 13.11 7.03 -3.27
C THR A 27 13.04 8.48 -2.79
N THR A 28 12.07 9.27 -3.28
CA THR A 28 11.93 10.67 -2.91
C THR A 28 11.39 10.83 -1.49
N PRO A 29 11.74 11.93 -0.77
CA PRO A 29 11.21 12.18 0.57
C PRO A 29 9.67 12.22 0.63
N PHE A 30 9.03 12.71 -0.43
CA PHE A 30 7.57 12.75 -0.51
C PHE A 30 6.95 11.34 -0.51
N PHE A 31 7.41 10.46 -1.40
CA PHE A 31 6.87 9.11 -1.49
C PHE A 31 7.14 8.32 -0.21
N GLN A 32 8.34 8.46 0.36
CA GLN A 32 8.70 7.82 1.64
C GLN A 32 7.82 8.31 2.80
N ALA A 33 7.47 9.60 2.84
CA ALA A 33 6.56 10.13 3.86
C ALA A 33 5.15 9.53 3.73
N VAL A 34 4.57 9.49 2.53
CA VAL A 34 3.25 8.89 2.28
C VAL A 34 3.25 7.39 2.61
N ARG A 35 4.29 6.66 2.19
CA ARG A 35 4.45 5.23 2.50
C ARG A 35 4.56 4.99 4.01
N GLY A 36 5.38 5.78 4.70
CA GLY A 36 5.58 5.66 6.14
C GLY A 36 4.29 5.91 6.92
N ASP A 37 3.56 6.97 6.58
CA ASP A 37 2.26 7.29 7.18
C ASP A 37 1.22 6.20 6.96
N LEU A 38 1.14 5.66 5.74
CA LEU A 38 0.24 4.55 5.41
C LEU A 38 0.53 3.31 6.25
N VAL A 39 1.81 2.92 6.36
CA VAL A 39 2.23 1.76 7.18
C VAL A 39 1.79 1.95 8.63
N VAL A 40 2.10 3.11 9.22
CA VAL A 40 1.74 3.40 10.62
C VAL A 40 0.22 3.42 10.80
N SER A 41 -0.52 4.05 9.89
CA SER A 41 -1.97 4.15 9.96
C SER A 41 -2.65 2.78 9.85
N LEU A 42 -2.19 1.92 8.92
CA LEU A 42 -2.73 0.58 8.74
C LEU A 42 -2.61 -0.27 10.02
N TYR A 43 -1.43 -0.29 10.64
CA TYR A 43 -1.22 -1.10 11.83
C TYR A 43 -1.88 -0.53 13.09
N ASN A 44 -2.18 0.78 13.13
CA ASN A 44 -2.78 1.43 14.31
C ASN A 44 -4.30 1.66 14.21
N GLN A 45 -4.91 1.52 13.03
CA GLN A 45 -6.34 1.77 12.84
C GLN A 45 -7.13 0.47 12.65
N LYS A 46 -7.57 -0.15 13.75
CA LYS A 46 -8.26 -1.45 13.74
C LYS A 46 -9.54 -1.49 12.89
N GLU A 47 -10.16 -0.34 12.67
CA GLU A 47 -11.39 -0.20 11.87
C GLU A 47 -11.19 -0.53 10.39
N ILE A 48 -9.97 -0.36 9.86
CA ILE A 48 -9.69 -0.64 8.44
C ILE A 48 -9.25 -2.09 8.21
N TRP A 49 -8.88 -2.82 9.26
CA TRP A 49 -8.41 -4.21 9.19
C TRP A 49 -9.35 -5.13 8.39
N PRO A 50 -10.69 -5.12 8.60
CA PRO A 50 -11.60 -5.93 7.81
C PRO A 50 -11.66 -5.55 6.33
N ILE A 51 -11.34 -4.30 5.98
CA ILE A 51 -11.34 -3.81 4.59
C ILE A 51 -10.13 -4.38 3.83
N PHE A 52 -8.99 -4.48 4.51
CA PHE A 52 -7.74 -4.98 3.96
C PHE A 52 -7.54 -6.49 4.16
N GLY A 53 -8.44 -7.17 4.87
CA GLY A 53 -8.26 -8.58 5.26
C GLY A 53 -7.11 -8.79 6.25
N TYR A 54 -6.60 -7.72 6.88
CA TYR A 54 -5.51 -7.83 7.85
C TYR A 54 -6.07 -8.29 9.20
N GLU A 55 -5.60 -9.41 9.74
CA GLU A 55 -6.21 -9.99 10.92
C GLU A 55 -5.67 -9.47 12.27
N GLY A 56 -4.84 -8.42 12.28
CA GLY A 56 -4.24 -7.89 13.52
C GLY A 56 -3.03 -8.69 14.00
N GLU A 57 -2.46 -8.34 15.16
CA GLU A 57 -1.14 -8.86 15.55
C GLU A 57 -1.07 -10.39 15.68
N SER A 58 0.05 -10.97 15.26
CA SER A 58 0.26 -12.43 15.29
C SER A 58 0.84 -12.95 16.60
N TYR A 59 1.62 -12.12 17.31
CA TYR A 59 2.38 -12.56 18.49
C TYR A 59 1.50 -13.10 19.61
N SER A 60 0.41 -12.40 19.93
CA SER A 60 -0.55 -12.83 20.97
C SER A 60 -1.42 -14.02 20.53
N LYS A 61 -1.35 -14.39 19.24
CA LYS A 61 -2.23 -15.37 18.58
C LYS A 61 -1.50 -16.61 18.07
N GLY A 62 -0.23 -16.77 18.40
CA GLY A 62 0.55 -17.96 18.02
C GLY A 62 1.02 -17.98 16.56
N GLY A 63 1.06 -16.82 15.88
CA GLY A 63 1.48 -16.71 14.49
C GLY A 63 0.33 -16.56 13.50
N TYR A 64 0.64 -16.73 12.21
CA TYR A 64 -0.28 -16.56 11.09
C TYR A 64 -0.61 -17.86 10.32
N ILE A 65 0.03 -18.99 10.67
CA ILE A 65 -0.05 -20.25 9.91
C ILE A 65 -1.50 -20.71 9.67
N GLU A 66 -2.40 -20.47 10.62
CA GLU A 66 -3.82 -20.85 10.52
C GLU A 66 -4.75 -19.62 10.55
N ARG A 67 -4.24 -18.45 10.15
CA ARG A 67 -4.85 -17.14 10.39
C ARG A 67 -4.77 -16.21 9.19
N GLY A 68 -5.19 -16.73 8.04
CA GLY A 68 -5.55 -15.95 6.85
C GLY A 68 -4.49 -15.02 6.26
N PHE A 69 -3.25 -15.05 6.74
CA PHE A 69 -2.18 -14.22 6.19
C PHE A 69 -1.91 -14.57 4.73
N ASP A 70 -2.03 -15.85 4.40
CA ASP A 70 -1.92 -16.37 3.04
C ASP A 70 -3.12 -15.96 2.15
N ASP A 71 -4.21 -15.44 2.73
CA ASP A 71 -5.38 -14.92 1.99
C ASP A 71 -5.18 -13.47 1.53
N ILE A 72 -4.13 -12.78 2.04
CA ILE A 72 -3.84 -11.39 1.71
C ILE A 72 -3.18 -11.32 0.33
N THR A 73 -3.89 -10.81 -0.68
CA THR A 73 -3.39 -10.75 -2.06
C THR A 73 -2.51 -9.54 -2.37
N TRP A 74 -2.27 -8.66 -1.39
CA TRP A 74 -1.59 -7.37 -1.59
C TRP A 74 -0.29 -7.22 -0.79
N LEU A 75 0.08 -8.19 0.04
CA LEU A 75 1.32 -8.24 0.82
C LEU A 75 2.38 -9.08 0.11
#